data_AF-A0A924VP92-F1
#
_entry.id   AF-A0A924VP92-F1
#
_cell.length_a   1.000
_cell.length_b   1.000
_cell.length_c   1.000
_cell.angle_alpha   90.00
_cell.angle_beta   90.00
_cell.angle_gamma   90.00
#
_symmetry.space_group_name_H-M   'P 1'
#
loop_
_entity.id
_entity.type
_entity.pdbx_description
1 polymer ?
#
loop_
_entity_poly.entity_id
_entity_poly.type
_entity_poly.pdbx_seq_one_letter_code
_entity_poly.pdbx_strand_id
1 'polypeptide(L)' 'SRMRETVAWCRELFGGNGIVMDYGVMKYFADAEAIYSYEGTREMNTLIVGRAITGKAAFV' A
#
# COMPACT_ATOMS: atom_id res chain seq x y z
N SER A 1 -2.76 3.56 0.82
CA SER A 1 -3.15 2.60 1.89
C SER A 1 -4.34 1.75 1.48
N ARG A 2 -5.48 2.35 1.08
CA ARG A 2 -6.72 1.61 0.73
C ARG A 2 -6.55 0.56 -0.38
N MET A 3 -5.70 0.82 -1.38
CA MET A 3 -5.38 -0.16 -2.44
C MET A 3 -4.82 -1.46 -1.86
N ARG A 4 -3.80 -1.36 -0.97
CA ARG A 4 -3.14 -2.49 -0.32
C ARG A 4 -4.12 -3.34 0.50
N GLU A 5 -5.00 -2.68 1.25
CA GLU A 5 -6.06 -3.33 2.02
C GLU A 5 -7.06 -4.05 1.11
N THR A 6 -7.49 -3.39 0.03
CA THR A 6 -8.45 -3.98 -0.92
C THR A 6 -7.89 -5.24 -1.58
N VAL A 7 -6.63 -5.21 -2.05
CA VAL A 7 -6.00 -6.38 -2.67
C VAL A 7 -5.73 -7.50 -1.66
N ALA A 8 -5.48 -7.17 -0.39
CA ALA A 8 -5.35 -8.15 0.68
C ALA A 8 -6.67 -8.90 0.90
N TRP A 9 -7.80 -8.19 0.99
CA TRP A 9 -9.12 -8.82 1.08
C TRP A 9 -9.44 -9.69 -0.14
N CYS A 10 -9.10 -9.22 -1.36
CA CYS A 10 -9.26 -10.05 -2.56
C CYS A 10 -8.45 -11.35 -2.48
N ARG A 11 -7.21 -11.30 -1.98
CA ARG A 11 -6.38 -12.49 -1.79
C ARG A 11 -6.98 -13.44 -0.75
N GLU A 12 -7.50 -12.91 0.36
CA GLU A 12 -8.17 -13.70 1.39
C GLU A 12 -9.42 -14.40 0.86
N LEU A 13 -10.24 -13.70 0.06
CA LEU A 13 -11.43 -14.27 -0.57
C LEU A 13 -11.13 -15.45 -1.50
N PHE A 14 -9.98 -15.43 -2.17
CA PHE A 14 -9.55 -16.51 -3.07
C PHE A 14 -8.83 -17.66 -2.33
N GLY A 15 -8.50 -17.50 -1.05
CA GLY A 15 -7.79 -18.51 -0.27
C GLY A 15 -6.49 -18.95 -0.97
N GLY A 16 -6.30 -20.27 -1.11
CA GLY A 16 -5.13 -20.84 -1.82
C GLY A 16 -5.02 -20.39 -3.28
N ASN A 17 -6.15 -20.15 -3.95
CA ASN A 17 -6.18 -19.64 -5.33
C ASN A 17 -5.74 -18.16 -5.42
N GLY A 18 -5.64 -17.46 -4.29
CA GLY A 18 -5.13 -16.09 -4.25
C GLY A 18 -3.61 -16.00 -4.36
N ILE A 19 -2.90 -17.13 -4.32
CA ILE A 19 -1.43 -17.22 -4.43
C ILE A 19 -1.00 -17.61 -5.84
N VAL A 20 -1.83 -18.37 -6.56
CA VAL A 20 -1.51 -18.78 -7.92
C VAL A 20 -1.59 -17.59 -8.88
N MET A 21 -0.82 -17.68 -9.97
CA MET A 21 -0.76 -16.62 -10.98
C MET A 21 -1.99 -16.61 -11.91
N ASP A 22 -2.74 -17.70 -11.96
CA ASP A 22 -3.84 -17.91 -12.91
C ASP A 22 -4.98 -16.89 -12.77
N TYR A 23 -5.29 -16.47 -11.53
CA TYR A 23 -6.35 -15.50 -11.25
C TYR A 23 -5.83 -14.06 -11.16
N GLY A 24 -4.51 -13.83 -11.31
CA GLY A 24 -3.88 -12.50 -11.26
C GLY A 24 -3.92 -11.79 -9.90
N VAL A 25 -4.61 -12.33 -8.90
CA VAL A 25 -4.75 -11.71 -7.56
C VAL A 25 -3.40 -11.50 -6.89
N MET A 26 -2.51 -12.50 -6.95
CA MET A 26 -1.17 -12.40 -6.37
C MET A 26 -0.31 -11.33 -7.06
N LYS A 27 -0.48 -11.15 -8.37
CA LYS A 27 0.22 -10.09 -9.13
C LYS A 27 -0.19 -8.71 -8.63
N TYR A 28 -1.50 -8.44 -8.56
CA TYR A 28 -1.99 -7.15 -8.07
C TYR A 28 -1.63 -6.90 -6.61
N PHE A 29 -1.59 -7.95 -5.78
CA PHE A 29 -1.13 -7.85 -4.41
C PHE A 29 0.34 -7.42 -4.35
N ALA A 30 1.22 -8.02 -5.16
CA ALA A 30 2.64 -7.66 -5.22
C ALA A 30 2.86 -6.25 -5.81
N ASP A 31 2.15 -5.90 -6.88
CA ASP A 31 2.25 -4.59 -7.53
C ASP A 31 1.80 -3.47 -6.56
N ALA A 32 0.80 -3.72 -5.72
CA ALA A 32 0.34 -2.77 -4.71
C ALA A 32 1.41 -2.45 -3.65
N GLU A 33 2.26 -3.41 -3.29
CA GLU A 33 3.38 -3.20 -2.36
C GLU A 33 4.48 -2.34 -2.99
N ALA A 34 4.77 -2.57 -4.27
CA ALA A 34 5.73 -1.75 -5.01
C ALA A 34 5.26 -0.28 -5.07
N ILE A 35 4.00 -0.05 -5.43
CA ILE A 35 3.42 1.30 -5.50
C ILE A 35 3.40 1.98 -4.12
N TYR A 36 3.18 1.23 -3.05
CA TYR A 36 3.13 1.79 -1.69
C TYR A 36 4.45 2.44 -1.24
N SER A 37 5.58 1.99 -1.78
CA SER A 37 6.92 2.43 -1.37
C SER A 37 7.61 3.34 -2.38
N TYR A 38 7.24 3.27 -3.67
CA TYR A 38 8.00 3.87 -4.76
C TYR A 38 7.99 5.41 -4.78
N GLU A 39 6.84 6.07 -4.64
CA GLU A 39 6.72 7.54 -4.74
C GLU A 39 6.59 8.24 -3.37
N GLY A 40 7.52 7.90 -2.47
CA GLY A 40 7.49 8.36 -1.10
C GLY A 40 6.58 7.49 -0.24
N THR A 41 7.15 7.01 0.87
CA THR A 41 6.43 6.13 1.78
C THR A 41 5.18 6.84 2.33
N ARG A 42 4.17 6.04 2.70
CA ARG A 42 2.97 6.59 3.34
C ARG A 42 3.31 7.44 4.56
N GLU A 43 4.30 7.00 5.33
CA GLU A 43 4.77 7.65 6.54
C GLU A 43 5.37 9.01 6.18
N MET A 44 6.23 9.09 5.16
CA MET A 44 6.81 10.37 4.73
C MET A 44 5.74 11.34 4.24
N ASN A 45 4.80 10.87 3.41
CA ASN A 45 3.67 11.67 2.94
C ASN A 45 2.79 12.17 4.10
N THR A 46 2.59 11.35 5.12
CA THR A 46 1.84 11.74 6.34
C THR A 46 2.58 12.85 7.10
N LEU A 47 3.90 12.75 7.22
CA LEU A 47 4.70 13.76 7.90
C LEU A 47 4.77 15.09 7.12
N ILE A 48 4.77 15.05 5.78
CA ILE A 48 4.70 16.24 4.94
C ILE A 48 3.38 16.99 5.18
N VAL A 49 2.24 16.27 5.15
CA VAL A 49 0.93 16.85 5.46
C VAL A 49 0.88 17.35 6.91
N GLY A 50 1.44 16.59 7.85
CA GLY A 50 1.56 16.98 9.26
C GLY A 50 2.31 18.30 9.45
N ARG A 51 3.41 18.51 8.72
CA ARG A 51 4.15 19.78 8.72
C ARG A 51 3.30 20.92 8.15
N ALA A 52 2.55 20.68 7.08
CA ALA A 52 1.70 21.70 6.47
C ALA A 52 0.58 22.17 7.42
N ILE A 53 0.03 21.27 8.22
CA ILE A 53 -1.03 21.57 9.20
C ILE A 53 -0.46 22.21 10.48
N THR A 54 0.64 21.67 11.00
CA THR A 54 1.17 22.04 12.33
C THR A 54 2.27 23.09 12.31
N GLY A 55 2.86 23.35 11.13
CA GLY A 55 4.03 24.22 10.97
C GLY A 55 5.35 23.61 11.50
N LYS A 56 5.32 22.42 12.09
CA LYS A 56 6.49 21.75 12.68
C LYS A 56 6.91 20.56 11.84
N ALA A 57 8.19 20.48 11.50
CA ALA A 57 8.75 19.28 10.86
C ALA A 57 8.95 18.18 11.91
N ALA A 58 8.58 16.95 11.57
CA ALA A 58 8.76 15.75 12.39
C ALA A 58 9.60 14.68 11.68
N PHE A 59 10.43 15.13 10.73
CA PHE A 59 11.42 14.36 9.98
C PHE A 59 12.69 15.21 9.87
N VAL A 60 13.83 14.54 9.77
CA VAL A 60 15.17 15.16 9.66
C VAL A 60 15.55 15.27 8.20
#